data_AF-A0A7Y1TJZ0-F1
#
_entry.id   AF-A0A7Y1TJZ0-F1
#
_cell.length_a   1.000
_cell.length_b   1.000
_cell.length_c   1.000
_cell.angle_alpha   90.00
_cell.angle_beta   90.00
_cell.angle_gamma   90.00
#
_symmetry.space_group_name_H-M   'P 1'
#
loop_
_entity.id
_entity.type
_entity.pdbx_description
1 polymer ?
#
loop_
_entity_poly.entity_id
_entity_poly.type
_entity_poly.pdbx_seq_one_letter_code
_entity_poly.pdbx_strand_id
1 'polypeptide(L)'
;MAKTVLTAWQRLLGLLKLDKRDIFQIFYYAIFAGLVNLSLPLGIQAIINLIQGAQISTSWIVLVILVTLGVAFGGILQLMQIRIIENVQQKIFTRSSFEFAYRFPKIKLSELRNLYPPELANRFFDTLTVQKGLAKILVDFPAALLQIIFGLMLLSFYHPFFIIYGFLLLLLIYFVFKFTAQKGLETSLEESENKYKVAHWLQEVARSIISFKL
;
A
#
# COMPACT_ATOMS: atom_id res chain seq x y z
N MET A 1 -16.09 22.02 -25.15
CA MET A 1 -16.60 20.76 -24.55
C MET A 1 -16.24 20.76 -23.09
N ALA A 2 -17.23 20.71 -22.18
CA ALA A 2 -16.98 20.57 -20.76
C ALA A 2 -16.22 19.26 -20.52
N LYS A 3 -14.95 19.33 -20.10
CA LYS A 3 -14.20 18.15 -19.68
C LYS A 3 -14.91 17.59 -18.46
N THR A 4 -15.52 16.42 -18.60
CA THR A 4 -16.04 15.64 -17.47
C THR A 4 -14.93 15.49 -16.43
N VAL A 5 -15.14 16.08 -15.25
CA VAL A 5 -14.18 16.02 -14.15
C VAL A 5 -14.17 14.59 -13.63
N LEU A 6 -13.08 13.85 -13.90
CA LEU A 6 -12.92 12.50 -13.39
C LEU A 6 -12.89 12.48 -11.86
N THR A 7 -13.60 11.53 -11.26
CA THR A 7 -13.56 11.28 -9.82
C THR A 7 -12.18 10.78 -9.38
N ALA A 8 -11.85 10.91 -8.09
CA ALA A 8 -10.57 10.43 -7.55
C ALA A 8 -10.33 8.93 -7.88
N TRP A 9 -11.38 8.12 -7.78
CA TRP A 9 -11.35 6.70 -8.14
C TRP A 9 -11.05 6.48 -9.63
N GLN A 10 -11.71 7.22 -10.52
CA GLN A 10 -11.46 7.13 -11.96
C GLN A 10 -10.02 7.55 -12.33
N ARG A 11 -9.47 8.55 -11.65
CA ARG A 11 -8.07 8.98 -11.86
C ARG A 11 -7.09 7.90 -11.39
N LEU A 12 -7.34 7.28 -10.24
CA LEU A 12 -6.54 6.16 -9.72
C LEU A 12 -6.56 4.98 -10.70
N LEU A 13 -7.75 4.58 -11.16
CA LEU A 13 -7.88 3.51 -12.17
C LEU A 13 -7.19 3.87 -13.49
N GLY A 14 -7.27 5.14 -13.91
CA GLY A 14 -6.56 5.64 -15.09
C GLY A 14 -5.04 5.50 -14.97
N LEU A 15 -4.49 5.82 -13.79
CA LEU A 15 -3.07 5.68 -13.50
C LEU A 15 -2.65 4.21 -13.49
N LEU A 16 -3.42 3.33 -12.83
CA LEU A 16 -3.17 1.89 -12.80
C LEU A 16 -3.25 1.26 -14.20
N LYS A 17 -4.12 1.75 -15.08
CA LYS A 17 -4.26 1.21 -16.44
C LYS A 17 -2.99 1.36 -17.28
N LEU A 18 -2.18 2.38 -17.01
CA LEU A 18 -0.93 2.64 -17.74
C LEU A 18 0.11 1.55 -17.50
N ASP A 19 0.19 1.00 -16.28
CA ASP A 19 1.15 -0.04 -15.90
C ASP A 19 0.49 -1.39 -15.61
N LYS A 20 -0.61 -1.69 -16.30
CA LYS A 20 -1.43 -2.90 -16.06
C LYS A 20 -0.62 -4.19 -15.96
N ARG A 21 0.42 -4.35 -16.79
CA ARG A 21 1.26 -5.55 -16.82
C ARG A 21 2.02 -5.74 -15.52
N ASP A 22 2.64 -4.67 -15.04
CA ASP A 22 3.41 -4.68 -13.79
C ASP A 22 2.47 -4.91 -12.60
N ILE A 23 1.29 -4.29 -12.61
CA ILE A 23 0.27 -4.48 -11.58
C ILE A 23 -0.21 -5.93 -11.51
N PHE A 24 -0.53 -6.55 -12.65
CA PHE A 24 -0.90 -7.96 -12.68
C PHE A 24 0.21 -8.86 -12.14
N GLN A 25 1.48 -8.57 -12.49
CA GLN A 25 2.61 -9.30 -11.93
C GLN A 25 2.69 -9.16 -10.41
N ILE A 26 2.53 -7.95 -9.86
CA ILE A 26 2.51 -7.71 -8.40
C ILE A 26 1.44 -8.58 -7.74
N PHE A 27 0.24 -8.67 -8.32
CA PHE A 27 -0.84 -9.52 -7.82
C PHE A 27 -0.49 -11.01 -7.88
N TYR A 28 0.09 -11.49 -8.98
CA TYR A 28 0.53 -12.90 -9.08
C TYR A 28 1.58 -13.23 -8.00
N TYR A 29 2.62 -12.40 -7.87
CA TYR A 29 3.62 -12.57 -6.82
C TYR A 29 3.02 -12.49 -5.42
N ALA A 30 2.06 -11.59 -5.18
CA ALA A 30 1.37 -11.48 -3.89
C ALA A 30 0.63 -12.77 -3.53
N ILE A 31 -0.05 -13.39 -4.49
CA ILE A 31 -0.78 -14.64 -4.27
C ILE A 31 0.19 -15.77 -3.95
N PHE A 32 1.25 -15.96 -4.74
CA PHE A 32 2.24 -17.00 -4.48
C PHE A 32 2.98 -16.79 -3.16
N ALA A 33 3.42 -15.56 -2.87
CA ALA A 33 4.07 -15.23 -1.60
C ALA A 33 3.11 -15.40 -0.42
N GLY A 34 1.83 -15.05 -0.59
CA GLY A 34 0.78 -15.29 0.40
C GLY A 34 0.61 -16.77 0.71
N LEU A 35 0.50 -17.62 -0.31
CA LEU A 35 0.39 -19.08 -0.15
C LEU A 35 1.61 -19.67 0.55
N VAL A 36 2.82 -19.25 0.17
CA VAL A 36 4.06 -19.69 0.84
C VAL A 36 4.04 -19.23 2.30
N ASN A 37 3.78 -17.96 2.58
CA ASN A 37 3.73 -17.44 3.95
C ASN A 37 2.70 -18.13 4.84
N LEU A 38 1.58 -18.58 4.27
CA LEU A 38 0.54 -19.30 4.99
C LEU A 38 0.90 -20.77 5.27
N SER A 39 1.78 -21.38 4.46
CA SER A 39 2.26 -22.74 4.71
C SER A 39 3.36 -22.80 5.77
N LEU A 40 4.10 -21.71 5.97
CA LEU A 40 5.20 -21.65 6.95
C LEU A 40 4.75 -21.94 8.38
N PRO A 41 3.69 -21.32 8.95
CA PRO A 41 3.21 -21.64 10.29
C PRO A 41 2.83 -23.11 10.46
N LEU A 42 2.20 -23.72 9.45
CA LEU A 42 1.80 -25.13 9.48
C LEU A 42 3.03 -26.04 9.45
N GLY A 43 4.02 -25.73 8.60
CA GLY A 43 5.28 -26.46 8.54
C GLY A 43 6.05 -26.39 9.87
N ILE A 44 6.14 -25.20 10.46
CA ILE A 44 6.77 -24.99 11.78
C ILE A 44 6.01 -25.77 12.87
N GLN A 45 4.67 -25.72 12.86
CA GLN A 45 3.85 -26.46 13.83
C GLN A 45 4.08 -27.97 13.73
N ALA A 46 4.19 -28.51 12.52
CA ALA A 46 4.48 -29.92 12.31
C ALA A 46 5.87 -30.32 12.85
N ILE A 47 6.88 -29.47 12.68
CA ILE A 47 8.22 -29.67 13.28
C ILE A 47 8.11 -29.73 14.80
N ILE A 48 7.42 -28.75 15.41
CA ILE A 48 7.25 -28.68 16.87
C ILE A 48 6.58 -29.95 17.39
N ASN A 49 5.49 -30.40 16.75
CA ASN A 49 4.76 -31.60 17.17
C ASN A 49 5.63 -32.87 17.10
N LEU A 50 6.46 -33.03 16.06
CA LEU A 50 7.37 -34.18 15.94
C LEU A 50 8.44 -34.19 17.03
N ILE A 51 9.01 -33.02 17.35
CA ILE A 51 10.01 -32.87 18.41
C ILE A 51 9.37 -33.14 19.79
N GLN A 52 8.20 -32.57 20.07
CA GLN A 52 7.47 -32.77 21.32
C GLN A 52 6.99 -34.22 21.52
N GLY A 53 6.67 -34.92 20.43
CA GLY A 53 6.30 -36.33 20.45
C GLY A 53 7.44 -37.30 20.79
N ALA A 54 8.66 -36.79 21.05
CA ALA A 54 9.88 -37.56 21.33
C ALA A 54 10.20 -38.64 20.27
N GLN A 55 9.63 -38.50 19.07
CA GLN A 55 9.93 -39.38 17.94
C GLN A 55 11.15 -38.82 17.22
N ILE A 56 12.34 -39.28 17.61
CA ILE A 56 13.59 -39.01 16.90
C ILE A 56 13.53 -39.77 15.56
N SER A 57 12.84 -39.18 14.59
CA SER A 57 12.70 -39.69 13.23
C SER A 57 13.44 -38.78 12.25
N THR A 58 13.89 -39.33 11.12
CA THR A 58 14.50 -38.55 10.04
C THR A 58 13.55 -37.47 9.50
N SER A 59 12.24 -37.60 9.76
CA SER A 59 11.19 -36.71 9.25
C SER A 59 11.32 -35.27 9.73
N TRP A 60 11.71 -35.01 10.98
CA TRP A 60 11.82 -33.61 11.46
C TRP A 60 12.98 -32.88 10.79
N ILE A 61 14.11 -33.56 10.54
CA ILE A 61 15.27 -33.00 9.83
C ILE A 61 14.88 -32.64 8.39
N VAL A 62 14.18 -33.54 7.70
CA VAL A 62 13.68 -33.30 6.33
C VAL A 62 12.70 -32.11 6.30
N LEU A 63 11.78 -32.04 7.27
CA LEU A 63 10.82 -30.95 7.36
C LEU A 63 11.51 -29.61 7.62
N VAL A 64 12.52 -29.56 8.50
CA VAL A 64 13.31 -28.34 8.75
C VAL A 64 13.99 -27.84 7.48
N ILE A 65 14.64 -28.73 6.72
CA ILE A 65 15.29 -28.36 5.45
C ILE A 65 14.24 -27.83 4.47
N LEU A 66 13.12 -28.54 4.31
CA LEU A 66 12.04 -28.14 3.40
C LEU A 66 11.43 -26.78 3.78
N VAL A 67 11.13 -26.57 5.06
CA VAL A 67 10.59 -25.29 5.56
C VAL A 67 11.62 -24.18 5.37
N THR A 68 12.90 -24.42 5.64
CA THR A 68 13.98 -23.43 5.43
C THR A 68 14.08 -23.03 3.97
N LEU A 69 14.02 -23.98 3.04
CA LEU A 69 13.98 -23.70 1.59
C LEU A 69 12.70 -22.93 1.20
N GLY A 70 11.56 -23.26 1.81
CA GLY A 70 10.30 -22.54 1.63
C GLY A 70 10.39 -21.07 2.07
N VAL A 71 11.00 -20.81 3.23
CA VAL A 71 11.26 -19.44 3.73
C VAL A 71 12.16 -18.68 2.75
N ALA A 72 13.27 -19.30 2.33
CA ALA A 72 14.20 -18.68 1.38
C ALA A 72 13.52 -18.36 0.04
N PHE A 73 12.71 -19.28 -0.48
CA PHE A 73 11.91 -19.08 -1.70
C PHE A 73 10.88 -17.96 -1.52
N GLY A 74 10.17 -17.92 -0.39
CA GLY A 74 9.25 -16.84 -0.05
C GLY A 74 9.93 -15.47 -0.04
N GLY A 75 11.15 -15.39 0.52
CA GLY A 75 11.98 -14.19 0.50
C GLY A 75 12.35 -13.75 -0.92
N ILE A 76 12.71 -14.69 -1.80
CA ILE A 76 13.01 -14.38 -3.21
C ILE A 76 11.77 -13.83 -3.93
N LEU A 77 10.60 -14.43 -3.74
CA LEU A 77 9.34 -13.93 -4.30
C LEU A 77 9.04 -12.51 -3.83
N GLN A 78 9.26 -12.23 -2.54
CA GLN A 78 9.06 -10.90 -1.96
C GLN A 78 10.03 -9.88 -2.56
N LEU A 79 11.31 -10.24 -2.74
CA LEU A 79 12.30 -9.37 -3.40
C LEU A 79 11.92 -9.05 -4.85
N MET A 80 11.48 -10.04 -5.61
CA MET A 80 10.99 -9.84 -6.98
C MET A 80 9.77 -8.91 -7.00
N GLN A 81 8.85 -9.08 -6.06
CA GLN A 81 7.68 -8.22 -5.93
C GLN A 81 8.08 -6.76 -5.65
N ILE A 82 8.96 -6.52 -4.66
CA ILE A 82 9.47 -5.19 -4.28
C ILE A 82 10.09 -4.48 -5.49
N ARG A 83 10.93 -5.18 -6.25
CA ARG A 83 11.56 -4.61 -7.45
C ARG A 83 10.55 -4.14 -8.50
N ILE A 84 9.46 -4.89 -8.71
CA ILE A 84 8.41 -4.50 -9.67
C ILE A 84 7.67 -3.27 -9.16
N ILE A 85 7.36 -3.22 -7.86
CA ILE A 85 6.70 -2.08 -7.23
C ILE A 85 7.56 -0.82 -7.36
N GLU A 86 8.86 -0.91 -7.09
CA GLU A 86 9.81 0.19 -7.25
C GLU A 86 9.82 0.71 -8.69
N ASN A 87 9.79 -0.17 -9.69
CA ASN A 87 9.69 0.23 -11.08
C ASN A 87 8.38 0.97 -11.39
N VAL A 88 7.24 0.47 -10.92
CA VAL A 88 5.93 1.15 -11.08
C VAL A 88 5.97 2.54 -10.43
N GLN A 89 6.52 2.60 -9.23
CA GLN A 89 6.69 3.80 -8.46
C GLN A 89 7.55 4.85 -9.18
N GLN A 90 8.70 4.44 -9.73
CA GLN A 90 9.58 5.31 -10.53
C GLN A 90 8.89 5.81 -11.81
N LYS A 91 8.12 4.95 -12.50
CA LYS A 91 7.35 5.34 -13.69
C LYS A 91 6.27 6.38 -13.37
N ILE A 92 5.55 6.22 -12.25
CA ILE A 92 4.57 7.19 -11.78
C ILE A 92 5.26 8.53 -11.51
N PHE A 93 6.32 8.52 -10.70
CA PHE A 93 7.07 9.73 -10.37
C PHE A 93 7.54 10.47 -11.63
N THR A 94 8.20 9.76 -12.53
CA THR A 94 8.77 10.34 -13.75
C THR A 94 7.69 10.96 -14.64
N ARG A 95 6.58 10.24 -14.88
CA ARG A 95 5.47 10.77 -15.68
C ARG A 95 4.85 12.00 -15.03
N SER A 96 4.62 11.96 -13.72
CA SER A 96 4.09 13.12 -12.99
C SER A 96 5.05 14.31 -13.06
N SER A 97 6.36 14.11 -12.88
CA SER A 97 7.37 15.17 -13.01
C SER A 97 7.32 15.84 -14.39
N PHE A 98 7.28 15.05 -15.47
CA PHE A 98 7.16 15.60 -16.83
C PHE A 98 5.83 16.31 -17.06
N GLU A 99 4.72 15.76 -16.56
CA GLU A 99 3.39 16.36 -16.70
C GLU A 99 3.30 17.71 -15.97
N PHE A 100 3.84 17.80 -14.74
CA PHE A 100 3.93 19.05 -13.99
C PHE A 100 4.85 20.04 -14.70
N ALA A 101 6.08 19.66 -15.07
CA ALA A 101 7.01 20.54 -15.77
C ALA A 101 6.44 21.09 -17.09
N TYR A 102 5.66 20.29 -17.82
CA TYR A 102 5.05 20.69 -19.08
C TYR A 102 3.80 21.57 -18.90
N ARG A 103 2.98 21.29 -17.88
CA ARG A 103 1.69 21.99 -17.67
C ARG A 103 1.82 23.25 -16.83
N PHE A 104 2.73 23.27 -15.86
CA PHE A 104 2.87 24.39 -14.92
C PHE A 104 3.12 25.73 -15.62
N PRO A 105 4.00 25.84 -16.63
CA PRO A 105 4.21 27.09 -17.37
C PRO A 105 3.02 27.51 -18.25
N LYS A 106 2.08 26.60 -18.52
CA LYS A 106 0.91 26.83 -19.39
C LYS A 106 -0.31 27.32 -18.61
N ILE A 107 -0.20 27.48 -17.29
CA ILE A 107 -1.28 28.04 -16.46
C ILE A 107 -1.44 29.51 -16.84
N LYS A 108 -2.68 29.94 -17.13
CA LYS A 108 -2.98 31.33 -17.45
C LYS A 108 -2.68 32.21 -16.23
N LEU A 109 -1.97 33.32 -16.45
CA LEU A 109 -1.70 34.32 -15.40
C LEU A 109 -2.97 34.85 -14.71
N SER A 110 -4.11 34.86 -15.40
CA SER A 110 -5.41 35.23 -14.82
C SER A 110 -5.86 34.29 -13.70
N GLU A 111 -5.57 32.99 -13.82
CA GLU A 111 -5.93 31.96 -12.84
C GLU A 111 -4.98 31.94 -11.64
N LEU A 112 -3.79 32.53 -11.78
CA LEU A 112 -2.82 32.69 -10.70
C LEU A 112 -3.08 33.94 -9.85
N ARG A 113 -4.11 34.73 -10.16
CA ARG A 113 -4.49 35.87 -9.31
C ARG A 113 -4.92 35.34 -7.96
N ASN A 114 -4.23 35.80 -6.91
CA ASN A 114 -4.40 35.37 -5.51
C ASN A 114 -3.85 33.99 -5.16
N LEU A 115 -3.08 33.35 -6.05
CA LEU A 115 -2.38 32.08 -5.75
C LEU A 115 -0.88 32.29 -5.80
N TYR A 116 -0.16 31.74 -4.82
CA TYR A 116 1.30 31.77 -4.81
C TYR A 116 1.84 30.58 -5.62
N PRO A 117 2.51 30.79 -6.77
CA PRO A 117 2.93 29.67 -7.63
C PRO A 117 3.85 28.65 -6.93
N PRO A 118 4.81 29.03 -6.07
CA PRO A 118 5.60 28.04 -5.34
C PRO A 118 4.77 27.12 -4.43
N GLU A 119 3.67 27.60 -3.85
CA GLU A 119 2.74 26.75 -3.10
C GLU A 119 2.07 25.71 -4.00
N LEU A 120 1.63 26.12 -5.20
CA LEU A 120 1.08 25.19 -6.19
C LEU A 120 2.12 24.15 -6.62
N ALA A 121 3.40 24.52 -6.70
CA ALA A 121 4.47 23.59 -6.99
C ALA A 121 4.66 22.55 -5.87
N ASN A 122 4.41 22.91 -4.59
CA ASN A 122 4.46 21.95 -3.48
C ASN A 122 3.43 20.81 -3.64
N ARG A 123 2.36 20.98 -4.42
CA ARG A 123 1.42 19.89 -4.76
C ARG A 123 2.07 18.75 -5.54
N PHE A 124 3.26 18.97 -6.12
CA PHE A 124 4.07 17.89 -6.64
C PHE A 124 4.39 16.84 -5.56
N PHE A 125 4.54 17.22 -4.28
CA PHE A 125 4.78 16.26 -3.20
C PHE A 125 3.62 15.27 -2.99
N ASP A 126 2.38 15.60 -3.41
CA ASP A 126 1.27 14.65 -3.39
C ASP A 126 1.54 13.44 -4.30
N THR A 127 2.36 13.59 -5.34
CA THR A 127 2.75 12.48 -6.22
C THR A 127 3.54 11.41 -5.46
N LEU A 128 4.40 11.81 -4.51
CA LEU A 128 5.14 10.90 -3.64
C LEU A 128 4.19 10.13 -2.71
N THR A 129 3.19 10.83 -2.17
CA THR A 129 2.16 10.23 -1.32
C THR A 129 1.34 9.21 -2.11
N VAL A 130 0.90 9.56 -3.32
CA VAL A 130 0.16 8.65 -4.21
C VAL A 130 1.00 7.44 -4.58
N GLN A 131 2.28 7.64 -4.94
CA GLN A 131 3.21 6.57 -5.29
C GLN A 131 3.39 5.55 -4.15
N LYS A 132 3.63 6.05 -2.92
CA LYS A 132 3.78 5.20 -1.73
C LYS A 132 2.46 4.53 -1.33
N GLY A 133 1.36 5.29 -1.36
CA GLY A 133 0.03 4.79 -1.04
C GLY A 133 -0.43 3.69 -2.00
N LEU A 134 -0.16 3.87 -3.30
CA LEU A 134 -0.49 2.89 -4.33
C LEU A 134 0.29 1.59 -4.15
N ALA A 135 1.59 1.65 -3.85
CA ALA A 135 2.37 0.47 -3.52
C ALA A 135 1.77 -0.29 -2.32
N LYS A 136 1.39 0.44 -1.26
CA LYS A 136 0.75 -0.15 -0.08
C LYS A 136 -0.57 -0.84 -0.43
N ILE A 137 -1.40 -0.20 -1.25
CA ILE A 137 -2.69 -0.76 -1.70
C ILE A 137 -2.49 -1.99 -2.58
N LEU A 138 -1.45 -2.03 -3.43
CA LEU A 138 -1.20 -3.17 -4.31
C LEU A 138 -0.59 -4.39 -3.61
N VAL A 139 -0.02 -4.21 -2.42
CA VAL A 139 0.74 -5.27 -1.72
C VAL A 139 0.07 -5.63 -0.41
N ASP A 140 0.03 -4.70 0.54
CA ASP A 140 -0.42 -4.96 1.90
C ASP A 140 -1.89 -5.35 1.91
N PHE A 141 -2.73 -4.69 1.10
CA PHE A 141 -4.15 -4.99 1.07
C PHE A 141 -4.46 -6.39 0.52
N PRO A 142 -3.93 -6.82 -0.65
CA PRO A 142 -4.08 -8.19 -1.12
C PRO A 142 -3.47 -9.23 -0.18
N ALA A 143 -2.29 -8.95 0.40
CA ALA A 143 -1.65 -9.84 1.36
C ALA A 143 -2.52 -10.04 2.61
N ALA A 144 -3.02 -8.95 3.21
CA ALA A 144 -3.90 -9.00 4.36
C ALA A 144 -5.23 -9.71 4.02
N LEU A 145 -5.80 -9.46 2.85
CA LEU A 145 -7.02 -10.11 2.40
C LEU A 145 -6.83 -11.63 2.27
N LEU A 146 -5.76 -12.06 1.59
CA LEU A 146 -5.40 -13.48 1.48
C LEU A 146 -5.17 -14.08 2.88
N GLN A 147 -4.43 -13.38 3.74
CA GLN A 147 -4.13 -13.85 5.09
C GLN A 147 -5.39 -14.01 5.94
N ILE A 148 -6.34 -13.07 5.88
CA ILE A 148 -7.61 -13.17 6.58
C ILE A 148 -8.41 -14.35 6.03
N ILE A 149 -8.56 -14.47 4.70
CA ILE A 149 -9.36 -15.54 4.09
C ILE A 149 -8.80 -16.92 4.45
N PHE A 150 -7.50 -17.14 4.21
CA PHE A 150 -6.87 -18.41 4.51
C PHE A 150 -6.74 -18.66 6.01
N GLY A 151 -6.48 -17.63 6.81
CA GLY A 151 -6.42 -17.74 8.27
C GLY A 151 -7.76 -18.18 8.86
N LEU A 152 -8.87 -17.59 8.40
CA LEU A 152 -10.22 -18.00 8.80
C LEU A 152 -10.58 -19.39 8.30
N MET A 153 -10.17 -19.75 7.07
CA MET A 153 -10.38 -21.10 6.51
C MET A 153 -9.64 -22.15 7.34
N LEU A 154 -8.36 -21.92 7.64
CA LEU A 154 -7.54 -22.81 8.48
C LEU A 154 -8.13 -22.94 9.88
N LEU A 155 -8.53 -21.82 10.50
CA LEU A 155 -9.14 -21.81 11.83
C LEU A 155 -10.45 -22.62 11.85
N SER A 156 -11.23 -22.56 10.77
CA SER A 156 -12.49 -23.30 10.63
C SER A 156 -12.30 -24.82 10.61
N PHE A 157 -11.14 -25.31 10.17
CA PHE A 157 -10.82 -26.75 10.22
C PHE A 157 -10.56 -27.27 11.64
N TYR A 158 -10.19 -26.40 12.59
CA TYR A 158 -9.91 -26.83 13.97
C TYR A 158 -11.18 -27.11 14.77
N HIS A 159 -12.21 -26.26 14.66
CA HIS A 159 -13.48 -26.45 15.37
C HIS A 159 -14.60 -25.58 14.76
N PRO A 160 -15.85 -26.07 14.64
CA PRO A 160 -16.96 -25.31 14.08
C PRO A 160 -17.25 -23.96 14.77
N PHE A 161 -16.95 -23.84 16.07
CA PHE A 161 -17.06 -22.58 16.83
C PHE A 161 -16.27 -21.43 16.19
N PHE A 162 -15.10 -21.73 15.58
CA PHE A 162 -14.27 -20.72 14.96
C PHE A 162 -14.86 -20.13 13.68
N ILE A 163 -15.80 -20.83 13.03
CA ILE A 163 -16.53 -20.31 11.88
C ILE A 163 -17.39 -19.11 12.33
N ILE A 164 -18.09 -19.26 13.45
CA ILE A 164 -18.93 -18.19 14.03
C ILE A 164 -18.06 -16.99 14.40
N TYR A 165 -16.92 -17.23 15.03
CA TYR A 165 -15.95 -16.18 15.36
C TYR A 165 -15.43 -15.47 14.11
N GLY A 166 -15.13 -16.21 13.03
CA GLY A 166 -14.68 -15.65 11.76
C GLY A 166 -15.72 -14.72 11.12
N PHE A 167 -17.00 -15.12 11.11
CA PHE A 167 -18.09 -14.27 10.64
C PHE A 167 -18.25 -13.01 11.48
N LEU A 168 -18.17 -13.13 12.82
CA LEU A 168 -18.22 -11.99 13.71
C LEU A 168 -17.09 -10.99 13.43
N LEU A 169 -15.87 -11.49 13.19
CA LEU A 169 -14.70 -10.65 12.89
C LEU A 169 -14.87 -9.89 11.57
N LEU A 170 -15.34 -10.56 10.50
CA LEU A 170 -15.62 -9.90 9.23
C LEU A 170 -16.70 -8.82 9.36
N LEU A 171 -17.73 -9.09 10.16
CA LEU A 171 -18.82 -8.16 10.44
C LEU A 171 -18.31 -6.93 11.22
N LEU A 172 -17.45 -7.12 12.22
CA LEU A 172 -16.81 -6.02 12.95
C LEU A 172 -15.94 -5.16 12.02
N ILE A 173 -15.10 -5.79 11.18
CA ILE A 173 -14.28 -5.08 10.18
C ILE A 173 -15.18 -4.25 9.26
N TYR A 174 -16.28 -4.83 8.76
CA TYR A 174 -17.24 -4.11 7.92
C TYR A 174 -17.82 -2.88 8.61
N PHE A 175 -18.27 -3.00 9.86
CA PHE A 175 -18.84 -1.86 10.60
C PHE A 175 -17.80 -0.78 10.88
N VAL A 176 -16.60 -1.15 11.33
CA VAL A 176 -15.51 -0.19 11.59
C VAL A 176 -15.17 0.58 10.32
N PHE A 177 -15.01 -0.10 9.19
CA PHE A 177 -14.75 0.55 7.91
C PHE A 177 -15.92 1.44 7.48
N LYS A 178 -17.16 0.95 7.57
CA LYS A 178 -18.35 1.69 7.16
C LYS A 178 -18.52 3.01 7.91
N PHE A 179 -18.28 3.01 9.23
CA PHE A 179 -18.47 4.21 10.06
C PHE A 179 -17.24 5.14 10.08
N THR A 180 -16.04 4.62 9.84
CA THR A 180 -14.80 5.40 9.98
C THR A 180 -14.27 5.92 8.64
N ALA A 181 -14.50 5.22 7.52
CA ALA A 181 -13.83 5.53 6.25
C ALA A 181 -14.14 6.93 5.70
N GLN A 182 -15.42 7.35 5.71
CA GLN A 182 -15.81 8.67 5.19
C GLN A 182 -15.25 9.80 6.05
N LYS A 183 -15.49 9.74 7.37
CA LYS A 183 -14.97 10.73 8.32
C LYS A 183 -13.46 10.81 8.28
N GLY A 184 -12.78 9.65 8.25
CA GLY A 184 -11.32 9.58 8.16
C GLY A 184 -10.77 10.22 6.88
N LEU A 185 -11.45 10.03 5.74
CA LEU A 185 -11.07 10.67 4.49
C LEU A 185 -11.22 12.20 4.55
N GLU A 186 -12.36 12.69 5.04
CA GLU A 186 -12.62 14.13 5.17
C GLU A 186 -11.59 14.80 6.08
N THR A 187 -11.35 14.24 7.27
CA THR A 187 -10.36 14.78 8.21
C THR A 187 -8.93 14.71 7.66
N SER A 188 -8.61 13.67 6.87
CA SER A 188 -7.29 13.53 6.25
C SER A 188 -7.06 14.56 5.14
N LEU A 189 -8.10 14.93 4.39
CA LEU A 189 -8.03 16.00 3.40
C LEU A 189 -7.80 17.36 4.08
N GLU A 190 -8.53 17.66 5.15
CA GLU A 190 -8.34 18.88 5.93
C GLU A 190 -6.93 18.96 6.55
N GLU A 191 -6.44 17.84 7.10
CA GLU A 191 -5.08 17.74 7.61
C GLU A 191 -4.03 18.01 6.51
N SER A 192 -4.25 17.48 5.30
CA SER A 192 -3.37 17.72 4.14
C SER A 192 -3.33 19.19 3.77
N GLU A 193 -4.47 19.87 3.68
CA GLU A 193 -4.52 21.31 3.40
C GLU A 193 -3.76 22.13 4.44
N ASN A 194 -3.91 21.81 5.72
CA ASN A 194 -3.21 22.51 6.79
C ASN A 194 -1.69 22.26 6.75
N LYS A 195 -1.23 21.05 6.38
CA LYS A 195 0.21 20.78 6.15
C LYS A 195 0.80 21.68 5.07
N TYR A 196 0.06 21.91 3.99
CA TYR A 196 0.50 22.81 2.91
C TYR A 196 0.55 24.27 3.33
N LYS A 197 -0.41 24.75 4.13
CA LYS A 197 -0.39 26.11 4.70
C LYS A 197 0.82 26.32 5.61
N VAL A 198 1.17 25.31 6.44
CA VAL A 198 2.36 25.37 7.29
C VAL A 198 3.64 25.37 6.45
N ALA A 199 3.73 24.53 5.42
CA ALA A 199 4.87 24.53 4.51
C ALA A 199 5.04 25.87 3.79
N HIS A 200 3.93 26.48 3.34
CA HIS A 200 3.92 27.81 2.76
C HIS A 200 4.42 28.87 3.76
N TRP A 201 3.95 28.84 5.00
CA TRP A 201 4.43 29.74 6.04
C TRP A 201 5.95 29.62 6.25
N LEU A 202 6.47 28.39 6.32
CA LEU A 202 7.92 28.16 6.42
C LEU A 202 8.69 28.69 5.22
N GLN A 203 8.12 28.62 4.01
CA GLN A 203 8.71 29.21 2.81
C GLN A 203 8.79 30.74 2.90
N GLU A 204 7.75 31.40 3.40
CA GLU A 204 7.75 32.85 3.61
C GLU A 204 8.70 33.29 4.72
N VAL A 205 8.81 32.53 5.81
CA VAL A 205 9.84 32.74 6.85
C VAL A 205 11.25 32.64 6.25
N ALA A 206 11.50 31.62 5.44
CA ALA A 206 12.79 31.45 4.77
C ALA A 206 13.09 32.57 3.76
N ARG A 207 12.06 33.05 3.04
CA ARG A 207 12.19 34.16 2.09
C ARG A 207 12.48 35.50 2.79
N SER A 208 11.90 35.69 3.98
CA SER A 208 12.02 36.90 4.79
C SER A 208 12.99 36.72 5.97
N ILE A 209 14.00 35.85 5.82
CA ILE A 209 14.88 35.44 6.93
C ILE A 209 15.60 36.59 7.62
N ILE A 210 15.87 37.68 6.90
CA ILE A 210 16.51 38.88 7.44
C ILE A 210 15.56 39.59 8.43
N SER A 211 14.28 39.71 8.08
CA SER A 211 13.25 40.33 8.94
C SER A 211 12.94 39.51 10.19
N PHE A 212 13.05 38.18 10.12
CA PHE A 212 12.86 37.29 11.28
C PHE A 212 14.09 37.16 12.19
N LYS A 213 15.27 37.61 11.74
CA LYS A 213 16.52 37.59 12.53
C LYS A 213 16.76 38.85 13.36
N LEU A 214 16.11 39.95 13.02
CA LEU A 214 16.06 41.20 13.79
C LEU A 214 15.13 41.04 14.99
#